data_AF-A0A0B6YLG6-F1
#
_entry.id   AF-A0A0B6YLG6-F1
#
_cell.length_a   1.000
_cell.length_b   1.000
_cell.length_c   1.000
_cell.angle_alpha   90.00
_cell.angle_beta   90.00
_cell.angle_gamma   90.00
#
_symmetry.space_group_name_H-M   'P 1'
#
loop_
_entity.id
_entity.type
_entity.pdbx_description
1 polymer ?
#
loop_
_entity_poly.entity_id
_entity_poly.type
_entity_poly.pdbx_seq_one_letter_code
_entity_poly.pdbx_strand_id
1 'polypeptide(L)' 'EKPYKWDDCGAGFSQCNNLVRHKQIHTGEQPYKCDDCGVGFSQRGRLEKHKGTHTGNCTNVNIRDLEFSFK' A
#
# COMPACT_ATOMS: atom_id res chain seq x y z
N GLU A 1 10.87 3.01 -20.94
CA GLU A 1 10.92 1.53 -20.92
C GLU A 1 10.53 1.02 -19.53
N LYS A 2 10.01 -0.20 -19.41
CA LYS A 2 9.55 -0.80 -18.14
C LYS A 2 10.57 -1.86 -17.69
N PRO A 3 11.67 -1.47 -17.00
CA PRO A 3 12.73 -2.41 -16.64
C PRO A 3 12.30 -3.41 -15.56
N TYR A 4 11.29 -3.07 -14.75
CA TYR A 4 10.82 -3.92 -13.65
C TYR A 4 9.63 -4.75 -14.12
N LYS A 5 9.90 -5.95 -14.64
CA LYS A 5 8.87 -6.89 -15.11
C LYS A 5 8.68 -8.02 -14.10
N TRP A 6 7.45 -8.53 -14.05
CA TRP A 6 7.16 -9.80 -13.41
C TRP A 6 6.71 -10.81 -14.45
N ASP A 7 7.47 -11.90 -14.57
CA ASP A 7 7.15 -13.02 -15.45
C ASP A 7 5.84 -13.75 -15.10
N ASP A 8 5.46 -13.84 -13.83
CA ASP A 8 4.29 -14.63 -13.38
C ASP A 8 2.95 -14.08 -13.91
N CYS A 9 2.85 -12.76 -14.08
CA CYS A 9 1.64 -12.09 -14.57
C CYS A 9 1.87 -11.21 -15.81
N GLY A 10 3.10 -11.17 -16.33
CA GLY A 10 3.50 -10.30 -17.45
C GLY A 10 3.47 -8.80 -17.14
N ALA A 11 3.25 -8.40 -15.89
CA ALA A 11 3.14 -6.99 -15.53
C ALA A 11 4.52 -6.30 -15.55
N GLY A 12 4.61 -5.22 -16.33
CA GLY A 12 5.79 -4.37 -16.42
C GLY A 12 5.57 -3.00 -15.79
N PHE A 13 6.51 -2.58 -14.95
CA PHE A 13 6.54 -1.30 -14.26
C PHE A 13 7.81 -0.52 -14.57
N SER A 14 7.70 0.81 -14.53
CA SER A 14 8.83 1.74 -14.66
C SER A 14 9.62 1.90 -13.36
N GLN A 15 9.03 1.52 -12.23
CA GLN A 15 9.63 1.68 -10.90
C GLN A 15 9.54 0.38 -10.09
N CYS A 16 10.57 0.09 -9.29
CA CYS A 16 10.66 -1.15 -8.50
C CYS A 16 9.61 -1.23 -7.39
N ASN A 17 9.31 -0.12 -6.72
CA ASN A 17 8.27 -0.01 -5.69
C ASN A 17 6.89 -0.45 -6.21
N ASN A 18 6.56 -0.11 -7.47
CA ASN A 18 5.30 -0.49 -8.10
C ASN A 18 5.25 -1.99 -8.38
N LEU A 19 6.36 -2.58 -8.85
CA LEU A 19 6.47 -4.02 -9.02
C LEU A 19 6.32 -4.76 -7.67
N VAL A 20 7.04 -4.32 -6.63
CA VAL A 20 6.96 -4.92 -5.28
C VAL A 20 5.55 -4.84 -4.70
N ARG A 21 4.88 -3.68 -4.82
CA ARG A 21 3.49 -3.52 -4.40
C ARG A 21 2.54 -4.43 -5.18
N HIS A 22 2.75 -4.55 -6.49
CA HIS A 22 1.99 -5.47 -7.30
C HIS A 22 2.21 -6.93 -6.85
N LYS A 23 3.42 -7.26 -6.36
CA LYS A 23 3.70 -8.57 -5.74
C LYS A 23 2.85 -8.94 -4.56
N GLN A 24 2.59 -7.98 -3.71
CA GLN A 24 1.77 -8.17 -2.53
C GLN A 24 0.31 -8.50 -2.85
N ILE A 25 -0.17 -8.19 -4.05
CA ILE A 25 -1.54 -8.54 -4.50
C ILE A 25 -1.63 -10.03 -4.84
N HIS A 26 -0.61 -10.58 -5.48
CA HIS A 26 -0.56 -11.99 -5.85
C HIS A 26 -0.23 -12.89 -4.67
N THR A 27 0.71 -12.48 -3.81
CA THR A 27 1.10 -13.26 -2.64
C THR A 27 0.17 -13.06 -1.45
N GLY A 28 -0.67 -12.02 -1.47
CA GLY A 28 -1.47 -11.61 -0.31
C GLY A 28 -0.61 -11.12 0.86
N GLU A 29 0.70 -10.95 0.69
CA GLU A 29 1.58 -10.49 1.75
C GLU A 29 1.36 -9.01 2.01
N GLN A 30 0.69 -8.72 3.11
CA GLN A 30 0.49 -7.37 3.61
C GLN A 30 1.42 -7.15 4.81
N PRO A 31 2.62 -6.57 4.61
CA PRO A 31 3.60 -6.40 5.68
C PRO A 31 3.13 -5.40 6.75
N TYR A 32 2.19 -4.51 6.42
CA TYR A 32 1.67 -3.51 7.34
C TYR A 32 0.30 -3.95 7.85
N LYS A 33 0.26 -4.66 8.97
CA LYS A 33 -1.00 -5.08 9.60
C LYS A 33 -1.42 -4.11 10.70
N CYS A 34 -2.73 -3.91 10.83
CA CYS A 34 -3.31 -3.19 11.94
C CYS A 34 -3.44 -4.13 13.14
N ASP A 35 -2.83 -3.75 14.26
CA ASP A 35 -2.85 -4.53 15.49
C ASP A 35 -4.25 -4.58 16.15
N ASP A 36 -5.06 -3.52 15.98
CA ASP A 36 -6.41 -3.42 16.55
C ASP A 36 -7.44 -4.34 15.87
N CYS A 37 -7.37 -4.50 14.54
CA CYS A 37 -8.41 -5.21 13.78
C CYS A 37 -7.86 -6.32 12.86
N GLY A 38 -6.54 -6.49 12.78
CA GLY A 38 -5.89 -7.48 11.93
C GLY A 38 -5.89 -7.16 10.43
N VAL A 39 -6.45 -6.01 10.00
CA VAL A 39 -6.48 -5.62 8.59
C VAL A 39 -5.07 -5.36 8.08
N GLY A 40 -4.69 -6.04 7.01
CA GLY A 40 -3.40 -5.83 6.36
C GLY A 40 -3.45 -4.76 5.26
N PHE A 41 -2.33 -4.09 5.08
CA PHE A 41 -2.08 -3.09 4.05
C PHE A 41 -0.75 -3.37 3.36
N SER A 42 -0.71 -3.06 2.06
CA SER A 42 0.52 -3.09 1.24
C SER A 42 1.43 -1.88 1.51
N GLN A 43 0.92 -0.85 2.17
CA GLN A 43 1.61 0.42 2.37
C GLN A 43 1.43 0.96 3.78
N ARG A 44 2.51 1.52 4.33
CA ARG A 44 2.52 2.14 5.66
C ARG A 44 1.52 3.30 5.79
N GLY A 45 1.47 4.22 4.81
CA GLY A 45 0.56 5.37 4.87
C GLY A 45 -0.93 4.97 4.90
N ARG A 46 -1.29 3.86 4.24
CA ARG A 46 -2.66 3.31 4.32
C ARG A 46 -2.97 2.75 5.70
N LEU A 47 -2.01 2.06 6.34
CA LEU A 47 -2.14 1.61 7.72
C LEU A 47 -2.28 2.80 8.67
N GLU A 48 -1.48 3.85 8.53
CA GLU A 48 -1.53 5.04 9.40
C GLU A 48 -2.89 5.76 9.29
N LYS A 49 -3.40 5.96 8.06
CA LYS A 49 -4.76 6.49 7.85
C LYS A 49 -5.84 5.59 8.46
N HIS A 50 -5.69 4.28 8.33
CA HIS A 50 -6.62 3.31 8.89
C HIS A 50 -6.59 3.31 10.43
N LYS A 51 -5.42 3.43 11.06
CA LYS A 51 -5.32 3.56 12.52
C LYS A 51 -6.11 4.76 13.03
N GLY A 52 -6.15 5.86 12.27
CA GLY A 52 -7.01 7.01 12.55
C GLY A 52 -8.51 6.72 12.60
N THR A 53 -8.99 5.67 11.91
CA THR A 53 -10.42 5.26 11.97
C THR A 53 -10.79 4.54 13.26
N HIS A 54 -9.83 3.88 13.92
CA HIS A 54 -10.06 3.23 15.22
C HIS A 54 -10.09 4.24 16.36
N THR A 55 -9.22 5.25 16.29
CA THR A 55 -9.05 6.22 17.38
C THR A 55 -10.09 7.35 17.36
N GLY A 56 -10.96 7.41 16.34
CA GLY A 56 -12.11 8.33 16.32
C GLY A 56 -11.80 9.82 16.51
N ASN A 57 -10.53 10.24 16.35
CA ASN A 57 -10.11 11.58 16.69
C ASN A 57 -9.13 12.14 15.64
N CYS A 58 -9.57 13.24 15.01
CA CYS A 58 -8.87 13.98 13.97
C CYS A 58 -7.48 14.43 14.45
N THR A 59 -6.43 13.67 14.13
CA THR A 59 -5.05 14.14 14.27
C THR A 59 -4.42 14.26 12.90
N ASN A 60 -4.58 15.46 12.35
CA ASN A 60 -3.70 16.15 11.39
C ASN A 60 -2.87 15.23 10.47
N VAL A 61 -3.53 14.58 9.50
CA VAL A 61 -2.79 13.96 8.39
C VAL A 61 -2.58 15.05 7.35
N ASN A 62 -1.32 15.41 7.13
CA ASN A 62 -0.87 16.39 6.16
C ASN A 62 -1.55 16.12 4.80
N ILE A 63 -2.41 17.05 4.36
CA ILE A 63 -3.31 16.95 3.19
C ILE A 63 -2.53 16.72 1.87
N ARG A 64 -1.19 16.80 1.90
CA ARG A 64 -0.32 16.62 0.73
C ARG A 64 -0.01 15.17 0.36
N ASP A 65 -0.42 14.17 1.17
CA ASP A 65 -0.13 12.74 0.91
C ASP A 65 -1.35 11.94 0.39
N LEU A 66 -2.51 12.60 0.19
CA LEU A 66 -3.74 11.94 -0.28
C LEU A 66 -3.73 11.54 -1.77
N GLU A 67 -2.62 11.74 -2.46
CA GLU A 67 -2.39 11.34 -3.86
C GLU A 67 -1.80 9.92 -3.96
N PHE A 68 -2.19 8.96 -3.12
CA PHE A 68 -1.75 7.57 -3.28
C PHE A 68 -2.83 6.66 -3.89
N SER A 69 -3.10 7.01 -5.14
CA SER A 69 -3.53 6.18 -6.28
C SER A 69 -3.98 4.76 -5.91
N PHE A 70 -5.29 4.60 -5.78
CA PHE A 70 -5.94 3.50 -6.48
C PHE A 70 -6.09 3.93 -7.94
N LYS A 71 -5.08 3.57 -8.73
CA LYS A 71 -5.28 3.27 -10.15
C LYS A 71 -5.20 1.76 -10.26
#